data_AF-A0A2N2ZB51-F1
#
_entry.id   AF-A0A2N2ZB51-F1
#
_cell.length_a   1.000
_cell.length_b   1.000
_cell.length_c   1.000
_cell.angle_alpha   90.00
_cell.angle_beta   90.00
_cell.angle_gamma   90.00
#
_symmetry.space_group_name_H-M   'P 1'
#
loop_
_entity.id
_entity.type
_entity.pdbx_description
1 polymer ?
#
loop_
_entity_poly.entity_id
_entity_poly.type
_entity_poly.pdbx_seq_one_letter_code
_entity_poly.pdbx_strand_id
1 'polypeptide(L)'
;MKRVVVIFLLVISQIASSQEPSKHVQGIINQEYGKIDVALKSIETNQEYFDTDIVKHVWSLSISEEIVAYLFEVESKGRMHNFTSLVLLNPEGGVLQVAITNYPSTYGVHVTNKRWLSKLRIEAPSKYKYGENVDALSGATISANGLIDGIELVREGVKRMSMQKP
;
A
#
# COMPACT_ATOMS: atom_id res chain seq x y z
N MET A 1 -6.16 37.80 52.11
CA MET A 1 -6.06 36.36 51.74
C MET A 1 -6.51 36.20 50.29
N LYS A 2 -5.57 36.12 49.33
CA LYS A 2 -5.90 35.90 47.91
C LYS A 2 -5.67 34.41 47.61
N ARG A 3 -6.74 33.70 47.25
CA ARG A 3 -6.67 32.29 46.83
C ARG A 3 -6.08 32.24 45.42
N VAL A 4 -4.91 31.63 45.28
CA VAL A 4 -4.33 31.29 43.98
C VAL A 4 -5.01 30.01 43.52
N VAL A 5 -5.77 30.08 42.42
CA VAL A 5 -6.28 28.90 41.72
C VAL A 5 -5.22 28.48 40.73
N VAL A 6 -4.51 27.40 41.04
CA VAL A 6 -3.59 26.75 40.10
C VAL A 6 -4.45 25.86 39.19
N ILE A 7 -4.73 26.34 37.97
CA ILE A 7 -5.38 25.53 36.94
C ILE A 7 -4.30 24.62 36.36
N PHE A 8 -4.36 23.34 36.72
CA PHE A 8 -3.55 22.29 36.10
C PHE A 8 -4.14 22.03 34.71
N LEU A 9 -3.56 22.66 33.68
CA LEU A 9 -3.88 22.37 32.29
C LEU A 9 -3.26 21.00 31.96
N LEU A 10 -4.05 19.94 32.12
CA LEU A 10 -3.75 18.62 31.60
C LEU A 10 -3.73 18.71 30.07
N VAL A 11 -2.54 18.92 29.52
CA VAL A 11 -2.27 18.67 28.10
C VAL A 11 -2.34 17.15 27.94
N ILE A 12 -3.53 16.66 27.61
CA ILE A 12 -3.71 15.30 27.13
C ILE A 12 -3.04 15.29 25.76
N SER A 13 -1.76 14.92 25.71
CA SER A 13 -1.12 14.53 24.47
C SER A 13 -1.98 13.40 23.91
N GLN A 14 -2.71 13.66 22.82
CA GLN A 14 -3.32 12.60 22.05
C GLN A 14 -2.17 11.74 21.55
N ILE A 15 -1.89 10.65 22.26
CA ILE A 15 -1.14 9.54 21.70
C ILE A 15 -2.08 9.01 20.64
N ALA A 16 -1.94 9.52 19.41
CA ALA A 16 -2.41 8.82 18.24
C ALA A 16 -1.88 7.41 18.40
N SER A 17 -2.78 6.45 18.60
CA SER A 17 -2.43 5.05 18.75
C SER A 17 -1.78 4.62 17.44
N SER A 18 -0.46 4.80 17.33
CA SER A 18 0.34 4.25 16.24
C SER A 18 0.42 2.76 16.52
N GLN A 19 -0.61 2.03 16.09
CA GLN A 19 -0.47 0.58 15.98
C GLN A 19 0.78 0.32 15.15
N GLU A 20 1.74 -0.37 15.76
CA GLU A 20 2.94 -0.81 15.08
C GLU A 20 2.55 -1.49 13.76
N PRO A 21 3.15 -1.11 12.62
CA PRO A 21 2.82 -1.70 11.34
C PRO A 21 3.00 -3.22 11.40
N SER A 22 2.11 -3.94 10.72
CA SER A 22 2.14 -5.40 10.72
C SER A 22 3.51 -5.95 10.25
N LYS A 23 3.87 -7.17 10.66
CA LYS A 23 5.13 -7.81 10.22
C LYS A 23 5.29 -7.85 8.70
N HIS A 24 4.17 -7.93 7.96
CA HIS A 24 4.17 -7.91 6.51
C HIS A 24 4.54 -6.52 5.95
N VAL A 25 4.02 -5.45 6.55
CA VAL A 25 4.37 -4.06 6.22
C VAL A 25 5.86 -3.81 6.45
N GLN A 26 6.38 -4.20 7.62
CA GLN A 26 7.82 -4.07 7.89
C GLN A 26 8.66 -4.91 6.91
N GLY A 27 8.20 -6.11 6.57
CA GLY A 27 8.88 -7.00 5.63
C GLY A 27 9.02 -6.41 4.21
N ILE A 28 7.97 -5.78 3.67
CA ILE A 28 8.02 -5.15 2.35
C ILE A 28 8.92 -3.92 2.34
N ILE A 29 8.88 -3.10 3.39
CA ILE A 29 9.73 -1.92 3.53
C ILE A 29 11.20 -2.32 3.60
N ASN A 30 11.53 -3.30 4.45
CA ASN A 30 12.90 -3.77 4.63
C ASN A 30 13.47 -4.45 3.38
N GLN A 31 12.61 -5.04 2.53
CA GLN A 31 13.05 -5.65 1.29
C GLN A 31 13.48 -4.59 0.26
N GLU A 32 12.80 -3.45 0.19
CA GLU A 32 13.15 -2.36 -0.76
C GLU A 32 14.25 -1.45 -0.20
N TYR A 33 14.16 -1.04 1.07
CA TYR A 33 15.05 -0.02 1.66
C TYR A 33 16.10 -0.58 2.63
N GLY A 34 16.13 -1.90 2.87
CA GLY A 34 17.06 -2.50 3.82
C GLY A 34 16.78 -2.10 5.27
N LYS A 35 17.83 -1.81 6.04
CA LYS A 35 17.74 -1.40 7.46
C LYS A 35 17.81 0.12 7.65
N ILE A 36 17.46 0.89 6.62
CA ILE A 36 17.40 2.35 6.72
C ILE A 36 16.23 2.74 7.63
N ASP A 37 16.40 3.80 8.40
CA ASP A 37 15.30 4.36 9.20
C ASP A 37 14.28 5.03 8.27
N VAL A 38 13.14 4.37 8.10
CA VAL A 38 12.04 4.84 7.25
C VAL A 38 10.89 5.23 8.16
N ALA A 39 10.55 6.52 8.16
CA ALA A 39 9.39 7.01 8.88
C ALA A 39 8.11 6.60 8.15
N LEU A 40 7.25 5.85 8.83
CA LEU A 40 5.95 5.41 8.31
C LEU A 40 4.82 6.25 8.93
N LYS A 41 4.00 6.86 8.09
CA LYS A 41 2.83 7.64 8.55
C LYS A 41 1.57 7.16 7.85
N SER A 42 0.54 6.81 8.63
CA SER A 42 -0.78 6.50 8.08
C SER A 42 -1.40 7.74 7.42
N ILE A 43 -1.97 7.55 6.24
CA ILE A 43 -2.74 8.57 5.53
C ILE A 43 -4.21 8.13 5.57
N GLU A 44 -5.11 9.07 5.88
CA GLU A 44 -6.54 8.79 5.79
C GLU A 44 -6.92 8.44 4.34
N THR A 45 -7.59 7.30 4.16
CA THR A 45 -8.15 6.90 2.88
C THR A 45 -9.27 7.88 2.50
N ASN A 46 -8.96 8.82 1.61
CA ASN A 46 -9.94 9.75 1.05
C ASN A 46 -10.54 9.17 -0.24
N GLN A 47 -11.87 9.16 -0.33
CA GLN A 47 -12.63 8.75 -1.53
C GLN A 47 -12.31 9.58 -2.78
N GLU A 48 -11.78 10.79 -2.61
CA GLU A 48 -11.30 11.63 -3.71
C GLU A 48 -10.15 10.98 -4.49
N TYR A 49 -9.28 10.24 -3.79
CA TYR A 49 -8.06 9.67 -4.38
C TYR A 49 -8.18 8.16 -4.58
N PHE A 50 -8.86 7.47 -3.66
CA PHE A 50 -8.87 6.01 -3.56
C PHE A 50 -10.29 5.46 -3.45
N ASP A 51 -10.51 4.31 -4.10
CA ASP A 51 -11.69 3.50 -3.85
C ASP A 51 -11.56 2.84 -2.46
N THR A 52 -12.34 3.29 -1.49
CA THR A 52 -12.28 2.83 -0.09
C THR A 52 -12.80 1.39 0.10
N ASP A 53 -13.54 0.86 -0.88
CA ASP A 53 -13.96 -0.54 -0.85
C ASP A 53 -12.79 -1.48 -1.21
N ILE A 54 -11.78 -0.95 -1.89
CA ILE A 54 -10.60 -1.70 -2.35
C ILE A 54 -9.36 -1.34 -1.52
N VAL A 55 -9.09 -0.06 -1.29
CA VAL A 55 -7.93 0.43 -0.54
C VAL A 55 -8.31 0.54 0.93
N LYS A 56 -7.76 -0.37 1.75
CA LYS A 56 -8.08 -0.45 3.18
C LYS A 56 -7.19 0.43 4.04
N HIS A 57 -5.92 0.55 3.66
CA HIS A 57 -4.94 1.35 4.39
C HIS A 57 -3.94 1.98 3.42
N VAL A 58 -3.47 3.17 3.76
CA VAL A 58 -2.43 3.90 3.02
C VAL A 58 -1.42 4.43 4.00
N TRP A 59 -0.13 4.33 3.64
CA TRP A 59 0.95 4.93 4.40
C TRP A 59 1.88 5.71 3.47
N SER A 60 2.39 6.86 3.92
CA SER A 60 3.59 7.46 3.34
C SER A 60 4.84 6.95 4.05
N LEU A 61 5.89 6.75 3.27
CA LEU A 61 7.22 6.38 3.73
C LEU A 61 8.13 7.56 3.46
N SER A 62 8.82 8.04 4.49
CA SER A 62 9.75 9.15 4.36
C SER A 62 11.15 8.80 4.87
N ILE A 63 12.17 9.23 4.14
CA ILE A 63 13.58 9.17 4.55
C ILE A 63 14.06 10.61 4.63
N SER A 64 14.63 11.02 5.77
CA SER A 64 15.09 12.39 5.97
C SER A 64 14.02 13.45 5.63
N GLU A 65 12.77 13.19 6.03
CA GLU A 65 11.58 14.03 5.77
C GLU A 65 11.11 14.13 4.30
N GLU A 66 11.80 13.47 3.37
CA GLU A 66 11.37 13.35 1.98
C GLU A 66 10.50 12.10 1.78
N ILE A 67 9.33 12.25 1.18
CA ILE A 67 8.47 11.10 0.83
C ILE A 67 9.12 10.32 -0.32
N VAL A 68 9.53 9.10 -0.03
CA VAL A 68 10.19 8.20 -0.99
C VAL A 68 9.27 7.11 -1.54
N ALA A 69 8.12 6.88 -0.89
CA ALA A 69 7.13 5.92 -1.35
C ALA A 69 5.77 6.05 -0.64
N TYR A 70 4.77 5.40 -1.23
CA TYR A 70 3.48 5.13 -0.64
C TYR A 70 3.24 3.62 -0.59
N LEU A 71 2.75 3.12 0.54
CA LEU A 71 2.35 1.74 0.72
C LEU A 71 0.83 1.65 0.82
N PHE A 72 0.26 0.68 0.11
CA PHE A 72 -1.17 0.44 0.05
C PHE A 72 -1.49 -0.97 0.51
N GLU A 73 -2.49 -1.12 1.37
CA GLU A 73 -3.17 -2.39 1.58
C GLU A 73 -4.42 -2.45 0.70
N VAL A 74 -4.43 -3.38 -0.24
CA VAL A 74 -5.42 -3.47 -1.32
C VAL A 74 -6.14 -4.81 -1.26
N GLU A 75 -7.46 -4.77 -1.22
CA GLU A 75 -8.32 -5.93 -1.38
C GLU A 75 -8.64 -6.15 -2.86
N SER A 76 -8.30 -7.33 -3.38
CA SER A 76 -8.43 -7.68 -4.78
C SER A 76 -9.32 -8.90 -4.98
N LYS A 77 -10.02 -8.95 -6.12
CA LYS A 77 -10.89 -10.07 -6.48
C LYS A 77 -10.08 -11.31 -6.84
N GLY A 78 -10.25 -12.40 -6.07
CA GLY A 78 -9.79 -13.73 -6.44
C GLY A 78 -10.87 -14.54 -7.15
N ARG A 79 -10.56 -15.81 -7.47
CA ARG A 79 -11.53 -16.72 -8.11
C ARG A 79 -12.74 -17.04 -7.22
N MET A 80 -12.51 -17.31 -5.94
CA MET A 80 -13.56 -17.72 -4.99
C MET A 80 -13.80 -16.68 -3.89
N HIS A 81 -12.71 -16.04 -3.44
CA HIS A 81 -12.72 -15.06 -2.36
C HIS A 81 -11.83 -13.89 -2.75
N ASN A 82 -12.08 -12.75 -2.13
CA ASN A 82 -11.13 -11.65 -2.16
C ASN A 82 -9.86 -12.02 -1.39
N PHE A 83 -8.78 -11.35 -1.73
CA PHE A 83 -7.48 -11.53 -1.10
C PHE A 83 -6.82 -10.17 -0.88
N THR A 84 -5.89 -10.12 0.07
CA THR A 84 -5.23 -8.88 0.49
C THR A 84 -3.80 -8.85 -0.02
N SER A 85 -3.42 -7.70 -0.58
CA SER A 85 -2.06 -7.43 -1.05
C SER A 85 -1.53 -6.13 -0.47
N LEU A 86 -0.20 -6.06 -0.38
CA LEU A 86 0.56 -4.84 -0.15
C LEU A 86 1.21 -4.42 -1.46
N VAL A 87 1.00 -3.16 -1.84
CA VAL A 87 1.56 -2.55 -3.05
C VAL A 87 2.38 -1.33 -2.62
N LEU A 88 3.68 -1.35 -2.88
CA LEU A 88 4.60 -0.26 -2.61
C LEU A 88 4.89 0.49 -3.91
N LEU A 89 4.57 1.78 -3.93
CA LEU A 89 4.75 2.66 -5.08
C LEU A 89 5.77 3.76 -4.76
N ASN A 90 6.58 4.15 -5.74
CA ASN A 90 7.31 5.42 -5.67
C ASN A 90 6.33 6.62 -5.86
N PRO A 91 6.77 7.86 -5.60
CA PRO A 91 5.92 9.04 -5.73
C PRO A 91 5.37 9.28 -7.15
N GLU A 92 6.02 8.73 -8.18
CA GLU A 92 5.60 8.81 -9.59
C GLU A 92 4.55 7.74 -9.96
N GLY A 93 4.24 6.82 -9.04
CA GLY A 93 3.32 5.70 -9.25
C GLY A 93 3.97 4.46 -9.87
N GLY A 94 5.28 4.44 -10.05
CA GLY A 94 6.05 3.23 -10.38
C GLY A 94 5.97 2.19 -9.25
N VAL A 95 5.77 0.92 -9.60
CA VAL A 95 5.67 -0.14 -8.61
C VAL A 95 7.06 -0.58 -8.17
N LEU A 96 7.35 -0.44 -6.88
CA LEU A 96 8.59 -0.88 -6.26
C LEU A 96 8.49 -2.35 -5.82
N GLN A 97 7.40 -2.70 -5.14
CA GLN A 97 7.18 -4.05 -4.63
C GLN A 97 5.70 -4.42 -4.48
N VAL A 98 5.39 -5.71 -4.67
CA VAL A 98 4.07 -6.28 -4.42
C VAL A 98 4.20 -7.55 -3.58
N ALA A 99 3.34 -7.70 -2.58
CA ALA A 99 3.24 -8.91 -1.77
C ALA A 99 1.78 -9.27 -1.49
N ILE A 100 1.42 -10.55 -1.50
CA ILE A 100 0.09 -11.02 -1.06
C ILE A 100 0.21 -11.47 0.39
N THR A 101 -0.56 -10.86 1.28
CA THR A 101 -0.47 -11.08 2.74
C THR A 101 -1.53 -12.04 3.25
N ASN A 102 -2.67 -12.13 2.57
CA ASN A 102 -3.73 -13.08 2.89
C ASN A 102 -4.42 -13.55 1.61
N TYR A 103 -4.49 -14.86 1.39
CA TYR A 103 -5.19 -15.47 0.26
C TYR A 103 -5.96 -16.70 0.76
N PRO A 104 -7.25 -16.59 1.08
CA PRO A 104 -7.99 -17.62 1.81
C PRO A 104 -8.48 -18.80 0.95
N SER A 105 -8.05 -18.91 -0.32
CA SER A 105 -8.48 -19.96 -1.24
C SER A 105 -7.32 -20.78 -1.77
N THR A 106 -7.55 -22.07 -2.05
CA THR A 106 -6.60 -22.89 -2.83
C THR A 106 -6.72 -22.63 -4.33
N TYR A 107 -7.86 -22.12 -4.80
CA TYR A 107 -8.07 -21.79 -6.21
C TYR A 107 -7.46 -20.44 -6.56
N GLY A 108 -6.57 -20.43 -7.56
CA GLY A 108 -5.85 -19.23 -7.98
C GLY A 108 -4.68 -18.83 -7.07
N VAL A 109 -4.32 -19.65 -6.08
CA VAL A 109 -3.23 -19.37 -5.12
C VAL A 109 -1.86 -19.19 -5.79
N HIS A 110 -1.69 -19.65 -7.03
CA HIS A 110 -0.45 -19.44 -7.78
C HIS A 110 -0.08 -17.96 -7.94
N VAL A 111 -1.05 -17.04 -7.83
CA VAL A 111 -0.80 -15.58 -7.80
C VAL A 111 0.15 -15.16 -6.66
N THR A 112 0.27 -15.96 -5.61
CA THR A 112 1.21 -15.75 -4.49
C THR A 112 2.67 -16.07 -4.83
N ASN A 113 2.95 -16.54 -6.06
CA ASN A 113 4.30 -16.87 -6.49
C ASN A 113 5.21 -15.63 -6.47
N LYS A 114 6.21 -15.63 -5.58
CA LYS A 114 7.14 -14.51 -5.39
C LYS A 114 7.89 -14.10 -6.66
N ARG A 115 8.27 -15.05 -7.53
CA ARG A 115 8.96 -14.76 -8.79
C ARG A 115 8.02 -14.05 -9.77
N TRP A 116 6.76 -14.48 -9.86
CA TRP A 116 5.78 -13.80 -10.69
C TRP A 116 5.47 -12.40 -10.14
N LEU A 117 5.25 -12.25 -8.83
CA LEU A 117 5.02 -10.95 -8.19
C LEU A 117 6.19 -9.97 -8.42
N SER A 118 7.44 -10.44 -8.37
CA SER A 118 8.61 -9.58 -8.63
C SER A 118 8.65 -8.98 -10.04
N LYS A 119 8.01 -9.64 -11.02
CA LYS A 119 7.89 -9.12 -12.39
C LYS A 119 6.86 -8.01 -12.52
N LEU A 120 6.04 -7.79 -11.49
CA LEU A 120 5.12 -6.67 -11.44
C LEU A 120 5.84 -5.35 -11.10
N ARG A 121 7.17 -5.32 -10.93
CA ARG A 121 7.92 -4.07 -10.78
C ARG A 121 7.96 -3.34 -12.12
N ILE A 122 7.03 -2.40 -12.34
CA ILE A 122 6.87 -1.64 -13.59
C ILE A 122 6.84 -0.13 -13.29
N GLU A 123 7.67 0.62 -14.00
CA GLU A 123 7.75 2.08 -13.90
C GLU A 123 6.48 2.78 -14.40
N ALA A 124 6.17 3.95 -13.87
CA ALA A 124 5.18 4.85 -14.47
C ALA A 124 5.77 5.54 -15.73
N PRO A 125 4.96 5.87 -16.76
CA PRO A 125 3.51 5.68 -16.88
C PRO A 125 3.11 4.35 -17.56
N SER A 126 4.01 3.36 -17.62
CA SER A 126 3.74 2.09 -18.30
C SER A 126 2.55 1.37 -17.66
N LYS A 127 1.60 0.90 -18.47
CA LYS A 127 0.42 0.15 -17.99
C LYS A 127 0.68 -1.34 -17.95
N TYR A 128 -0.01 -2.04 -17.05
CA TYR A 128 -0.03 -3.50 -17.03
C TYR A 128 -0.93 -4.02 -18.17
N LYS A 129 -0.41 -5.02 -18.89
CA LYS A 129 -1.13 -5.75 -19.93
C LYS A 129 -0.91 -7.25 -19.72
N TYR A 130 -1.93 -7.91 -19.18
CA TYR A 130 -1.88 -9.32 -18.85
C TYR A 130 -1.69 -10.19 -20.11
N GLY A 131 -0.71 -11.07 -20.10
CA GLY A 131 -0.30 -11.89 -21.25
C GLY A 131 0.64 -11.19 -22.22
N GLU A 132 0.93 -9.89 -22.04
CA GLU A 132 1.92 -9.13 -22.82
C GLU A 132 3.15 -8.82 -21.96
N ASN A 133 3.13 -7.71 -21.20
CA ASN A 133 4.23 -7.30 -20.32
C ASN A 133 4.07 -7.83 -18.88
N VAL A 134 2.99 -8.58 -18.62
CA VAL A 134 2.82 -9.41 -17.44
C VAL A 134 2.61 -10.83 -17.89
N ASP A 135 3.43 -11.75 -17.42
CA ASP A 135 3.29 -13.16 -17.78
C ASP A 135 1.92 -13.71 -17.38
N ALA A 136 1.30 -14.44 -18.31
CA ALA A 136 0.12 -15.22 -17.99
C ALA A 136 0.45 -16.27 -16.91
N LEU A 137 -0.46 -16.44 -15.96
CA LEU A 137 -0.29 -17.32 -14.81
C LEU A 137 -1.31 -18.46 -14.82
N SER A 138 -0.82 -19.66 -15.14
CA SER A 138 -1.65 -20.86 -15.26
C SER A 138 -2.40 -21.17 -13.94
N GLY A 139 -3.71 -21.37 -14.05
CA GLY A 139 -4.58 -21.67 -12.92
C GLY A 139 -4.92 -20.50 -12.00
N ALA A 140 -4.43 -19.29 -12.29
CA ALA A 140 -4.65 -18.10 -11.46
C ALA A 140 -5.03 -16.83 -12.24
N THR A 141 -5.52 -16.96 -13.48
CA THR A 141 -5.88 -15.83 -14.34
C THR A 141 -6.82 -14.83 -13.66
N ILE A 142 -7.89 -15.28 -13.00
CA ILE A 142 -8.86 -14.36 -12.36
C ILE A 142 -8.18 -13.55 -11.25
N SER A 143 -7.41 -14.22 -10.40
CA SER A 143 -6.71 -13.57 -9.28
C SER A 143 -5.58 -12.67 -9.75
N ALA A 144 -4.88 -13.04 -10.83
CA ALA A 144 -3.84 -12.22 -11.43
C ALA A 144 -4.43 -10.92 -12.00
N ASN A 145 -5.57 -10.99 -12.71
CA ASN A 145 -6.26 -9.79 -13.20
C ASN A 145 -6.76 -8.93 -12.02
N GLY A 146 -7.38 -9.53 -11.00
CA GLY A 146 -7.85 -8.77 -9.83
C GLY A 146 -6.73 -8.05 -9.08
N LEU A 147 -5.53 -8.65 -9.01
CA LEU A 147 -4.36 -7.97 -8.45
C LEU A 147 -3.90 -6.80 -9.33
N ILE A 148 -3.83 -7.00 -10.64
CA ILE A 148 -3.42 -5.96 -11.60
C ILE A 148 -4.39 -4.77 -11.54
N ASP A 149 -5.70 -5.04 -11.50
CA ASP A 149 -6.72 -4.01 -11.36
C ASP A 149 -6.53 -3.22 -10.05
N GLY A 150 -6.25 -3.90 -8.94
CA GLY A 150 -5.94 -3.28 -7.66
C GLY A 150 -4.68 -2.39 -7.71
N ILE A 151 -3.62 -2.84 -8.40
CA ILE A 151 -2.40 -2.06 -8.60
C ILE A 151 -2.67 -0.80 -9.42
N GLU A 152 -3.39 -0.91 -10.54
CA GLU A 152 -3.69 0.24 -11.40
C GLU A 152 -4.58 1.27 -10.67
N LEU A 153 -5.51 0.81 -9.83
CA LEU A 153 -6.32 1.71 -8.99
C LEU A 153 -5.47 2.57 -8.06
N VAL A 154 -4.50 1.97 -7.35
CA VAL A 154 -3.62 2.74 -6.44
C VAL A 154 -2.63 3.62 -7.20
N ARG A 155 -2.18 3.21 -8.41
CA ARG A 155 -1.35 4.05 -9.29
C ARG A 155 -2.08 5.31 -9.73
N GLU A 156 -3.34 5.18 -10.15
CA GLU A 156 -4.16 6.35 -10.50
C GLU A 156 -4.45 7.22 -9.27
N GLY A 157 -4.59 6.63 -8.08
CA GLY A 157 -4.71 7.38 -6.82
C GLY A 157 -3.48 8.24 -6.52
N VAL A 158 -2.27 7.67 -6.60
CA VAL A 158 -1.01 8.43 -6.44
C VAL A 158 -0.90 9.54 -7.47
N LYS A 159 -1.27 9.28 -8.72
CA LYS A 159 -1.27 10.29 -9.78
C LYS A 159 -2.22 11.45 -9.46
N ARG A 160 -3.43 11.18 -8.96
CA ARG A 160 -4.36 12.23 -8.51
C ARG A 160 -3.78 13.07 -7.36
N MET A 161 -3.12 12.43 -6.40
CA MET A 161 -2.42 13.14 -5.32
C MET A 161 -1.33 14.09 -5.86
N SER A 162 -0.57 13.64 -6.86
CA SER A 162 0.51 14.45 -7.46
C SER A 162 0.00 15.68 -8.22
N MET A 163 -1.19 15.60 -8.82
CA MET A 163 -1.79 16.67 -9.64
C MET A 163 -2.38 17.82 -8.82
N GLN A 164 -2.60 17.63 -7.51
CA GLN A 164 -3.20 18.65 -6.64
C GLN A 164 -2.18 19.43 -5.79
N LYS A 165 -0.88 19.20 -6.00
CA LYS A 165 0.17 19.99 -5.33
C LYS A 165 0.12 21.42 -5.92
N PRO A 166 -0.14 22.46 -5.11
CA PRO A 166 -0.30 23.85 -5.58
C PRO A 166 0.98 24.44 -6.16
#